data_AF-A0AAW9B8F6-F1
#
_entry.id   AF-A0AAW9B8F6-F1
#
_cell.length_a   1.000
_cell.length_b   1.000
_cell.length_c   1.000
_cell.angle_alpha   90.00
_cell.angle_beta   90.00
_cell.angle_gamma   90.00
#
_symmetry.space_group_name_H-M   'P 1'
#
loop_
_entity.id
_entity.type
_entity.pdbx_description
1 polymer ?
#
loop_
_entity_poly.entity_id
_entity_poly.type
_entity_poly.pdbx_seq_one_letter_code
_entity_poly.pdbx_strand_id
1 'polypeptide(L)'
;MIKRSKVLSQASKNAEQFEDKFWSGTDLSQLYQKVKGRKDEIAGTEEIFYAGFTEFARLRKSNANSPAYIMEGTGRAMRVAVAREVDELETSLPFLATVGSISPYIGLFGTVWGIMHAFIALGEVKQATLSMVAPGIAEALIATAMGLFAAIPAVMAYNRLSNKVSKL
;
A
#
# COMPACT_ATOMS: atom_id res chain seq x y z
N MET A 1 -8.12 -7.06 0.49
CA MET A 1 -7.62 -7.01 -0.90
C MET A 1 -8.61 -6.38 -1.88
N ILE A 2 -9.83 -6.93 -2.04
CA ILE A 2 -10.81 -6.49 -3.06
C ILE A 2 -11.20 -5.00 -2.90
N LYS A 3 -11.50 -4.56 -1.67
CA LYS A 3 -11.84 -3.15 -1.38
C LYS A 3 -10.74 -2.18 -1.83
N ARG A 4 -9.47 -2.47 -1.52
CA ARG A 4 -8.33 -1.60 -1.90
C ARG A 4 -8.04 -1.61 -3.39
N SER A 5 -8.15 -2.76 -4.07
CA SER A 5 -8.04 -2.80 -5.53
C SER A 5 -9.12 -1.94 -6.20
N LYS A 6 -10.34 -1.90 -5.64
CA LYS A 6 -11.42 -1.03 -6.12
C LYS A 6 -11.12 0.44 -5.88
N VAL A 7 -10.62 0.79 -4.68
CA VAL A 7 -10.19 2.17 -4.35
C VAL A 7 -9.10 2.65 -5.31
N LEU A 8 -8.04 1.88 -5.54
CA LEU A 8 -6.97 2.26 -6.48
C LEU A 8 -7.46 2.38 -7.92
N SER A 9 -8.37 1.50 -8.34
CA SER A 9 -8.99 1.60 -9.67
C SER A 9 -9.84 2.85 -9.82
N GLN A 10 -10.55 3.24 -8.77
CA GLN A 10 -11.35 4.46 -8.77
C GLN A 10 -10.45 5.71 -8.73
N ALA A 11 -9.39 5.70 -7.93
CA ALA A 11 -8.41 6.78 -7.87
C ALA A 11 -7.76 7.02 -9.24
N SER A 12 -7.36 5.95 -9.94
CA SER A 12 -6.82 6.04 -11.30
C SER A 12 -7.81 6.62 -12.29
N LYS A 13 -9.08 6.20 -12.25
CA LYS A 13 -10.12 6.75 -13.11
C LYS A 13 -10.38 8.24 -12.81
N ASN A 14 -10.40 8.62 -11.53
CA ASN A 14 -10.59 10.02 -11.13
C ASN A 14 -9.40 10.89 -11.57
N ALA A 15 -8.19 10.36 -11.46
CA ALA A 15 -6.97 11.05 -11.89
C ALA A 15 -6.98 11.32 -13.40
N GLU A 16 -7.31 10.30 -14.21
CA GLU A 16 -7.43 10.42 -15.67
C GLU A 16 -8.50 11.45 -16.06
N GLN A 17 -9.69 11.40 -15.42
CA GLN A 17 -10.76 12.37 -15.68
C GLN A 17 -10.39 13.81 -15.29
N PHE A 18 -9.60 13.99 -14.24
CA PHE A 18 -9.13 15.30 -13.85
C PHE A 18 -8.04 15.80 -14.80
N GLU A 19 -7.10 14.94 -15.18
CA GLU A 19 -6.03 15.22 -16.12
C GLU A 19 -6.59 15.67 -17.48
N ASP A 20 -7.58 14.95 -18.02
CA ASP A 20 -8.28 15.35 -19.24
C ASP A 20 -8.84 16.78 -19.16
N LYS A 21 -9.49 17.13 -18.05
CA LYS A 21 -10.05 18.47 -17.84
C LYS A 21 -8.98 19.54 -17.63
N PHE A 22 -7.88 19.17 -16.99
CA PHE A 22 -6.74 20.05 -16.75
C PHE A 22 -6.06 20.41 -18.08
N TRP A 23 -5.90 19.44 -18.98
CA TRP A 23 -5.28 19.65 -20.30
C TRP A 23 -6.25 20.11 -21.39
N SER A 24 -7.57 20.08 -21.18
CA SER A 24 -8.57 20.48 -22.18
C SER A 24 -8.58 21.98 -22.52
N GLY A 25 -7.66 22.78 -21.96
CA GLY A 25 -7.62 24.24 -22.12
C GLY A 25 -8.65 24.99 -21.24
N THR A 26 -9.22 24.34 -20.23
CA THR A 26 -10.10 25.00 -19.25
C THR A 26 -9.32 26.03 -18.43
N ASP A 27 -9.92 27.18 -18.12
CA ASP A 27 -9.33 28.17 -17.23
C ASP A 27 -9.03 27.56 -15.84
N LEU A 28 -7.77 27.62 -15.42
CA LEU A 28 -7.29 27.05 -14.16
C LEU A 28 -7.99 27.68 -12.94
N SER A 29 -8.38 28.95 -13.01
CA SER A 29 -9.10 29.62 -11.93
C SER A 29 -10.53 29.06 -11.79
N GLN A 30 -11.20 28.79 -12.91
CA GLN A 30 -12.51 28.12 -12.91
C GLN A 30 -12.41 26.69 -12.38
N LEU A 31 -11.38 25.95 -12.81
CA LEU A 31 -11.11 24.60 -12.31
C LEU A 31 -10.87 24.62 -10.79
N TYR A 32 -10.08 25.58 -10.30
CA TYR A 32 -9.86 25.79 -8.87
C TYR A 32 -11.14 26.07 -8.10
N GLN A 33 -12.05 26.93 -8.59
CA GLN A 33 -13.32 27.17 -7.89
C GLN A 33 -14.20 25.92 -7.83
N LYS A 34 -14.23 25.10 -8.89
CA LYS A 34 -14.96 23.82 -8.90
C LYS A 34 -14.41 22.82 -7.90
N VAL A 35 -13.09 22.72 -7.81
CA VAL A 35 -12.39 21.84 -6.85
C VAL A 35 -12.61 22.35 -5.42
N LYS A 36 -12.46 23.65 -5.19
CA LYS A 36 -12.71 24.29 -3.89
C LYS A 36 -14.13 24.08 -3.38
N GLY A 37 -15.13 24.08 -4.27
CA GLY A 37 -16.52 23.81 -3.92
C GLY A 37 -16.80 22.39 -3.46
N ARG A 38 -15.90 21.44 -3.76
CA ARG A 38 -15.98 20.02 -3.39
C ARG A 38 -14.81 19.59 -2.51
N LYS A 39 -14.23 20.50 -1.73
CA LYS A 39 -12.99 20.27 -0.96
C LYS A 39 -13.03 19.03 -0.07
N ASP A 40 -14.19 18.66 0.47
CA ASP A 40 -14.32 17.49 1.35
C ASP A 40 -14.46 16.16 0.57
N GLU A 41 -14.55 16.21 -0.76
CA GLU A 41 -14.73 15.06 -1.66
C GLU A 41 -13.53 14.83 -2.59
N ILE A 42 -12.58 15.77 -2.66
CA ILE A 42 -11.42 15.68 -3.55
C ILE A 42 -10.34 14.77 -2.97
N ALA A 43 -9.60 14.11 -3.86
CA ALA A 43 -8.48 13.23 -3.54
C ALA A 43 -7.54 13.11 -4.74
N GLY A 44 -6.35 12.58 -4.52
CA GLY A 44 -5.34 12.34 -5.54
C GLY A 44 -4.92 13.63 -6.25
N THR A 45 -4.94 13.61 -7.59
CA THR A 45 -4.49 14.74 -8.42
C THR A 45 -5.33 16.01 -8.24
N GLU A 46 -6.62 15.90 -7.89
CA GLU A 46 -7.47 17.05 -7.57
C GLU A 46 -6.98 17.77 -6.30
N GLU A 47 -6.60 17.03 -5.25
CA GLU A 47 -6.07 17.60 -4.00
C GLU A 47 -4.68 18.20 -4.21
N ILE A 48 -3.82 17.53 -5.00
CA ILE A 48 -2.49 18.06 -5.36
C ILE A 48 -2.61 19.41 -6.09
N PHE A 49 -3.52 19.48 -7.07
CA PHE A 49 -3.83 20.72 -7.78
C PHE A 49 -4.38 21.79 -6.84
N TYR A 50 -5.34 21.44 -5.98
CA TYR A 50 -5.94 22.36 -5.02
C TYR A 50 -4.89 22.97 -4.08
N ALA A 51 -4.03 22.14 -3.49
CA ALA A 51 -2.96 22.56 -2.60
C ALA A 51 -1.97 23.50 -3.31
N GLY A 52 -1.53 23.13 -4.52
CA GLY A 52 -0.64 23.95 -5.34
C GLY A 52 -1.25 25.30 -5.70
N PHE A 53 -2.47 25.30 -6.24
CA PHE A 53 -3.13 26.51 -6.70
C PHE A 53 -3.50 27.45 -5.53
N THR A 54 -3.89 26.89 -4.38
CA THR A 54 -4.14 27.67 -3.16
C THR A 54 -2.88 28.39 -2.70
N GLU A 55 -1.74 27.69 -2.66
CA GLU A 55 -0.46 28.27 -2.27
C GLU A 55 0.03 29.30 -3.29
N PHE A 56 -0.10 29.01 -4.58
CA PHE A 56 0.20 29.96 -5.66
C PHE A 56 -0.61 31.26 -5.51
N ALA A 57 -1.93 31.14 -5.32
CA ALA A 57 -2.81 32.31 -5.16
C ALA A 57 -2.45 33.13 -3.91
N ARG A 58 -2.08 32.46 -2.82
CA ARG A 58 -1.63 33.08 -1.57
C ARG A 58 -0.30 33.84 -1.75
N LEU A 59 0.70 33.19 -2.35
CA LEU A 59 2.04 33.76 -2.55
C LEU A 59 2.04 34.87 -3.59
N ARG A 60 1.26 34.74 -4.67
CA ARG A 60 1.13 35.79 -5.69
C ARG A 60 0.56 37.09 -5.10
N LYS A 61 -0.34 37.00 -4.12
CA LYS A 61 -0.92 38.17 -3.44
C LYS A 61 0.09 38.86 -2.51
N SER A 62 0.98 38.11 -1.86
CA SER A 62 1.91 38.65 -0.85
C SER A 62 3.31 38.97 -1.38
N ASN A 63 3.75 38.29 -2.44
CA ASN A 63 5.13 38.33 -2.97
C ASN A 63 5.14 38.47 -4.50
N ALA A 64 4.28 39.35 -5.05
CA ALA A 64 4.04 39.48 -6.49
C ALA A 64 5.31 39.72 -7.34
N ASN A 65 6.36 40.31 -6.74
CA ASN A 65 7.61 40.66 -7.42
C ASN A 65 8.66 39.54 -7.43
N SER A 66 8.35 38.39 -6.83
CA SER A 66 9.30 37.26 -6.69
C SER A 66 8.75 35.98 -7.31
N PRO A 67 8.71 35.85 -8.66
CA PRO A 67 8.20 34.65 -9.33
C PRO A 67 8.89 33.35 -8.88
N ALA A 68 10.20 33.39 -8.65
CA ALA A 68 10.97 32.23 -8.19
C ALA A 68 10.48 31.71 -6.83
N TYR A 69 10.23 32.62 -5.89
CA TYR A 69 9.71 32.27 -4.56
C TYR A 69 8.29 31.69 -4.62
N ILE A 70 7.44 32.26 -5.48
CA ILE A 70 6.08 31.74 -5.71
C ILE A 70 6.14 30.31 -6.27
N MET A 71 6.98 30.07 -7.27
CA MET A 71 7.12 28.74 -7.89
C MET A 71 7.68 27.71 -6.92
N GLU A 72 8.69 28.08 -6.13
CA GLU A 72 9.27 27.19 -5.11
C GLU A 72 8.24 26.82 -4.03
N GLY A 73 7.53 27.82 -3.51
CA GLY A 73 6.49 27.61 -2.50
C GLY A 73 5.34 26.74 -3.01
N THR A 74 4.87 27.01 -4.23
CA THR A 74 3.85 26.21 -4.92
C THR A 74 4.32 24.77 -5.10
N GLY A 75 5.52 24.56 -5.63
CA GLY A 75 6.08 23.21 -5.83
C GLY A 75 6.32 22.46 -4.52
N ARG A 76 6.65 23.17 -3.43
CA ARG A 76 6.72 22.57 -2.09
C ARG A 76 5.35 22.12 -1.60
N ALA A 77 4.31 22.95 -1.72
CA ALA A 77 2.95 22.58 -1.34
C ALA A 77 2.44 21.35 -2.11
N MET A 78 2.69 21.31 -3.42
CA MET A 78 2.34 20.15 -4.25
C MET A 78 3.09 18.89 -3.82
N ARG A 79 4.40 18.97 -3.53
CA ARG A 79 5.18 17.81 -3.05
C ARG A 79 4.66 17.26 -1.72
N VAL A 80 4.26 18.15 -0.80
CA VAL A 80 3.64 17.73 0.47
C VAL A 80 2.30 17.04 0.23
N ALA A 81 1.47 17.58 -0.68
CA ALA A 81 0.20 16.95 -1.05
C ALA A 81 0.42 15.57 -1.69
N VAL A 82 1.35 15.45 -2.64
CA VAL A 82 1.73 14.17 -3.26
C VAL A 82 2.14 13.15 -2.19
N ALA A 83 3.02 13.52 -1.27
CA ALA A 83 3.48 12.62 -0.21
C ALA A 83 2.32 12.12 0.66
N ARG A 84 1.37 12.99 0.99
CA ARG A 84 0.19 12.64 1.78
C ARG A 84 -0.76 11.70 1.03
N GLU A 85 -1.05 12.00 -0.23
CA GLU A 85 -1.91 11.15 -1.06
C GLU A 85 -1.30 9.76 -1.28
N VAL A 86 0.01 9.68 -1.49
CA VAL A 86 0.73 8.39 -1.60
C VAL A 86 0.61 7.60 -0.30
N ASP A 87 0.85 8.21 0.86
CA ASP A 87 0.75 7.55 2.16
C ASP A 87 -0.66 6.96 2.44
N GLU A 88 -1.71 7.69 2.04
CA GLU A 88 -3.10 7.21 2.14
C GLU A 88 -3.41 6.02 1.19
N LEU A 89 -2.76 5.98 0.02
CA LEU A 89 -2.86 4.86 -0.90
C LEU A 89 -2.08 3.63 -0.41
N GLU A 90 -0.97 3.86 0.32
CA GLU A 90 -0.06 2.81 0.81
C GLU A 90 -0.45 2.18 2.14
N THR A 91 -1.40 2.73 2.91
CA THR A 91 -1.71 2.34 4.30
C THR A 91 -1.88 0.82 4.57
N SER A 92 -2.23 0.01 3.56
CA SER A 92 -2.38 -1.46 3.70
C SER A 92 -1.27 -2.29 3.07
N LEU A 93 -0.33 -1.67 2.35
CA LEU A 93 0.80 -2.36 1.74
C LEU A 93 1.82 -2.89 2.77
N PRO A 94 2.19 -2.13 3.82
CA PRO A 94 3.14 -2.62 4.83
C PRO A 94 2.67 -3.93 5.48
N PHE A 95 1.37 -4.04 5.79
CA PHE A 95 0.81 -5.27 6.33
C PHE A 95 0.98 -6.47 5.39
N LEU A 96 0.72 -6.29 4.08
CA LEU A 96 0.91 -7.36 3.10
C LEU A 96 2.39 -7.75 2.96
N ALA A 97 3.30 -6.77 3.02
CA ALA A 97 4.74 -7.02 3.02
C ALA A 97 5.15 -7.83 4.26
N THR A 98 4.66 -7.46 5.44
CA THR A 98 4.92 -8.16 6.71
C THR A 98 4.38 -9.59 6.70
N VAL A 99 3.14 -9.80 6.26
CA VAL A 99 2.57 -11.15 6.15
C VAL A 99 3.37 -11.97 5.15
N GLY A 100 3.65 -11.41 3.98
CA GLY A 100 4.44 -12.08 2.94
C GLY A 100 5.84 -12.51 3.41
N SER A 101 6.51 -11.68 4.22
CA SER A 101 7.86 -11.97 4.70
C SER A 101 7.91 -12.86 5.94
N ILE A 102 6.95 -12.75 6.86
CA ILE A 102 6.99 -13.46 8.15
C ILE A 102 6.30 -14.83 8.08
N SER A 103 5.24 -14.99 7.27
CA SER A 103 4.48 -16.25 7.21
C SER A 103 5.31 -17.52 6.93
N PRO A 104 6.35 -17.51 6.06
CA PRO A 104 7.18 -18.69 5.86
C PRO A 104 7.95 -19.09 7.12
N TYR A 105 8.43 -18.12 7.89
CA TYR A 105 9.15 -18.37 9.14
C TYR A 105 8.24 -18.93 10.23
N ILE A 106 6.98 -18.49 10.29
CA ILE A 106 5.97 -19.09 11.18
C ILE A 106 5.74 -20.56 10.82
N GLY A 107 5.65 -20.88 9.53
CA GLY A 107 5.52 -22.26 9.06
C GLY A 107 6.74 -23.13 9.39
N LEU A 108 7.94 -22.58 9.19
CA LEU A 108 9.20 -23.23 9.54
C LEU A 108 9.30 -23.50 11.05
N PHE A 109 8.91 -22.52 11.87
CA PHE A 109 8.84 -22.68 13.32
C PHE A 109 7.91 -23.84 13.72
N GLY A 110 6.72 -23.91 13.11
CA GLY A 110 5.78 -25.01 13.33
C GLY A 110 6.37 -26.38 12.97
N THR A 111 7.11 -26.50 11.86
CA THR A 111 7.81 -27.75 11.52
C THR A 111 8.83 -28.15 12.57
N VAL A 112 9.67 -27.20 13.01
CA VAL A 112 10.72 -27.46 14.01
C VAL A 112 10.09 -27.91 15.33
N TRP A 113 9.04 -27.21 15.77
CA TRP A 113 8.32 -27.55 16.99
C TRP A 113 7.67 -28.94 16.93
N GLY A 114 6.99 -29.26 15.83
CA GLY A 114 6.31 -30.55 15.65
C GLY A 114 7.30 -31.72 15.58
N ILE A 115 8.40 -31.56 14.85
CA ILE A 115 9.47 -32.56 14.79
C ILE A 115 10.10 -32.76 16.18
N MET A 116 10.37 -31.68 16.91
CA MET A 116 10.90 -31.76 18.28
C MET A 116 9.96 -32.56 19.19
N HIS A 117 8.65 -32.28 19.16
CA HIS A 117 7.65 -33.02 19.93
C HIS A 117 7.60 -34.51 19.56
N ALA A 118 7.67 -34.83 18.27
CA ALA A 118 7.69 -36.21 17.81
C ALA A 118 8.91 -36.98 18.34
N PHE A 119 10.08 -36.34 18.38
CA PHE A 119 11.30 -36.95 18.94
C PHE A 119 11.28 -37.09 20.46
N ILE A 120 10.70 -36.13 21.19
CA ILE A 120 10.52 -36.24 22.65
C ILE A 120 9.65 -37.46 22.98
N ALA A 121 8.51 -37.62 22.28
CA ALA A 121 7.61 -38.75 22.48
C ALA A 121 8.29 -40.11 22.18
N LEU A 122 9.21 -40.17 21.21
CA LEU A 122 10.02 -41.38 20.98
C LEU A 122 11.01 -41.66 22.11
N GLY A 123 11.58 -40.63 22.73
CA GLY A 123 12.55 -40.77 23.82
C GLY A 123 11.94 -41.39 25.09
N GLU A 124 10.62 -41.32 25.25
CA GLU A 124 9.90 -41.82 26.42
C GLU A 124 9.49 -43.30 26.31
N VAL A 125 9.62 -43.92 25.12
CA VAL A 125 9.17 -45.31 24.88
C VAL A 125 10.33 -46.30 24.80
N LYS A 126 10.14 -47.50 25.35
CA LYS A 126 11.17 -48.56 25.39
C LYS A 126 11.49 -49.18 24.02
N GLN A 127 10.54 -49.15 23.08
CA GLN A 127 10.72 -49.58 21.69
C GLN A 127 10.20 -48.50 20.76
N ALA A 128 11.11 -47.84 20.06
CA ALA A 128 10.80 -46.83 19.06
C ALA A 128 10.49 -47.49 17.71
N THR A 129 9.43 -47.05 17.03
CA THR A 129 9.15 -47.43 15.64
C THR A 129 8.87 -46.19 14.79
N LEU A 130 9.22 -46.22 13.50
CA LEU A 130 8.98 -45.11 12.57
C LEU A 130 7.49 -44.72 12.49
N SER A 131 6.60 -45.72 12.60
CA SER A 131 5.16 -45.51 12.58
C SER A 131 4.65 -44.62 13.73
N MET A 132 5.39 -44.54 14.84
CA MET A 132 5.00 -43.71 15.99
C MET A 132 5.27 -42.20 15.78
N VAL A 133 6.25 -41.84 14.95
CA VAL A 133 6.56 -40.42 14.64
C VAL A 133 5.97 -39.92 13.34
N ALA A 134 5.63 -40.83 12.44
CA ALA A 134 5.11 -40.47 11.13
C ALA A 134 3.92 -39.47 11.19
N PRO A 135 2.94 -39.59 12.11
CA PRO A 135 1.86 -38.61 12.24
C PRO A 135 2.36 -37.22 12.65
N GLY A 136 3.22 -37.13 13.67
CA GLY A 136 3.74 -35.83 14.16
C GLY A 136 4.62 -35.11 13.15
N ILE A 137 5.40 -35.86 12.36
CA ILE A 137 6.19 -35.29 11.25
C ILE A 137 5.27 -34.83 10.11
N ALA A 138 4.21 -35.57 9.79
CA ALA A 138 3.25 -35.16 8.77
C ALA A 138 2.52 -33.85 9.16
N GLU A 139 2.07 -33.73 10.41
CA GLU A 139 1.47 -32.49 10.93
C GLU A 139 2.45 -31.31 10.91
N ALA A 140 3.71 -31.57 11.28
CA ALA A 140 4.77 -30.58 11.20
C ALA A 140 4.90 -30.02 9.77
N LEU A 141 4.94 -30.88 8.74
CA LEU A 141 5.05 -30.46 7.34
C LEU A 141 3.86 -29.61 6.86
N ILE A 142 2.65 -29.87 7.38
CA ILE A 142 1.47 -29.05 7.09
C ILE A 142 1.68 -27.61 7.58
N ALA A 143 2.37 -27.39 8.70
CA ALA A 143 2.64 -26.03 9.20
C ALA A 143 3.46 -25.19 8.20
N THR A 144 4.48 -25.78 7.57
CA THR A 144 5.24 -25.09 6.50
C THR A 144 4.38 -24.84 5.26
N ALA A 145 3.59 -25.82 4.84
CA ALA A 145 2.68 -25.65 3.71
C ALA A 145 1.68 -24.49 3.94
N MET A 146 1.14 -24.37 5.16
CA MET A 146 0.26 -23.27 5.56
C MET A 146 0.97 -21.91 5.58
N GLY A 147 2.22 -21.87 6.05
CA GLY A 147 3.04 -20.65 6.02
C GLY A 147 3.26 -20.14 4.60
N LEU A 148 3.57 -21.03 3.65
CA LEU A 148 3.70 -20.70 2.23
C LEU A 148 2.36 -20.31 1.59
N PHE A 149 1.29 -21.01 1.95
CA PHE A 149 -0.06 -20.70 1.47
C PHE A 149 -0.52 -19.29 1.87
N ALA A 150 -0.11 -18.81 3.05
CA ALA A 150 -0.35 -17.43 3.48
C ALA A 150 0.59 -16.43 2.79
N ALA A 151 1.87 -16.76 2.65
CA ALA A 151 2.90 -15.86 2.11
C ALA A 151 2.71 -15.54 0.63
N ILE A 152 2.45 -16.55 -0.22
CA ILE A 152 2.42 -16.39 -1.68
C ILE A 152 1.34 -15.38 -2.12
N PRO A 153 0.06 -15.51 -1.69
CA PRO A 153 -0.97 -14.54 -2.06
C PRO A 153 -0.69 -13.14 -1.50
N ALA A 154 -0.10 -13.04 -0.31
CA ALA A 154 0.24 -11.75 0.30
C ALA A 154 1.29 -11.00 -0.52
N VAL A 155 2.36 -11.68 -0.95
CA VAL A 155 3.41 -11.09 -1.81
C VAL A 155 2.86 -10.73 -3.19
N MET A 156 2.04 -11.59 -3.80
CA MET A 156 1.38 -11.27 -5.07
C MET A 156 0.48 -10.03 -4.96
N ALA A 157 -0.29 -9.92 -3.87
CA ALA A 157 -1.14 -8.78 -3.61
C ALA A 157 -0.34 -7.50 -3.39
N TYR A 158 0.74 -7.57 -2.60
CA TYR A 158 1.66 -6.46 -2.36
C TYR A 158 2.22 -5.93 -3.68
N ASN A 159 2.83 -6.81 -4.49
CA ASN A 159 3.42 -6.43 -5.78
C ASN A 159 2.39 -5.79 -6.72
N ARG A 160 1.19 -6.38 -6.81
CA ARG A 160 0.12 -5.85 -7.68
C ARG A 160 -0.38 -4.47 -7.23
N LEU A 161 -0.55 -4.26 -5.93
CA LEU A 161 -1.09 -3.00 -5.40
C LEU A 161 0.00 -1.91 -5.37
N SER A 162 1.23 -2.23 -5.00
CA SER A 162 2.38 -1.32 -5.06
C SER A 162 2.62 -0.81 -6.48
N ASN A 163 2.63 -1.70 -7.48
CA ASN A 163 2.73 -1.30 -8.89
C ASN A 163 1.59 -0.38 -9.37
N LYS A 164 0.40 -0.45 -8.74
CA LYS A 164 -0.70 0.46 -9.06
C LYS A 164 -0.50 1.83 -8.42
N VAL A 165 0.01 1.87 -7.19
CA VAL A 165 0.33 3.13 -6.50
C VAL A 165 1.44 3.87 -7.23
N SER A 166 2.53 3.19 -7.61
CA SER A 166 3.65 3.84 -8.32
C SER A 166 3.33 4.35 -9.72
N LYS A 167 2.21 3.93 -10.31
CA LYS A 167 1.75 4.42 -11.62
C LYS A 167 0.82 5.64 -11.52
N LEU A 168 0.28 5.90 -10.33
CA LEU A 168 -0.54 7.06 -10.01
C LEU A 168 0.34 8.23 -9.60
#